data_AF-A0A8J3CAG8-F1
#
_entry.id   AF-A0A8J3CAG8-F1
#
_cell.length_a   1.000
_cell.length_b   1.000
_cell.length_c   1.000
_cell.angle_alpha   90.00
_cell.angle_beta   90.00
_cell.angle_gamma   90.00
#
_symmetry.space_group_name_H-M   'P 1'
#
loop_
_entity.id
_entity.type
_entity.pdbx_description
1 polymer ?
#
loop_
_entity_poly.entity_id
_entity_poly.type
_entity_poly.pdbx_seq_one_letter_code
_entity_poly.pdbx_strand_id
1 'polypeptide(L)'
;MAAGSRGSRNGSLRREYLSAENVARARALNVVAGRGGQKLAQLTLSWALRDPRVTSVLIGASSVAQLEENLAALDGPPLTDDVLIEIDKHAVDGGIDLWARSRAAG
;
A
#
# COMPACT_ATOMS: atom_id res chain seq x y z
N MET A 1 11.13 10.34 13.27
CA MET A 1 9.85 9.61 13.35
C MET A 1 8.96 10.31 14.35
N ALA A 2 7.69 10.57 14.04
CA ALA A 2 6.79 11.30 14.94
C ALA A 2 6.33 10.43 16.12
N ALA A 3 6.30 11.01 17.32
CA ALA A 3 5.77 10.35 18.53
C ALA A 3 4.29 10.00 18.34
N GLY A 4 3.91 8.75 18.62
CA GLY A 4 2.54 8.25 18.48
C GLY A 4 2.18 7.63 17.12
N SER A 5 3.10 7.69 16.13
CA SER A 5 2.93 7.04 14.82
C SER A 5 2.95 5.51 14.93
N ARG A 6 2.36 4.79 13.95
CA ARG A 6 2.32 3.31 13.95
C ARG A 6 3.72 2.68 14.06
N GLY A 7 4.72 3.29 13.44
CA GLY A 7 6.11 2.81 13.51
C GLY A 7 6.76 3.00 14.87
N SER A 8 6.24 3.89 15.72
CA SER A 8 6.78 4.11 17.07
C SER A 8 6.20 3.15 18.11
N ARG A 9 5.29 2.25 17.70
CA ARG A 9 4.68 1.22 18.55
C ARG A 9 5.32 -0.14 18.25
N ASN A 10 5.42 -0.99 19.26
CA ASN A 10 5.98 -2.35 19.11
C ASN A 10 4.92 -3.29 18.48
N GLY A 11 4.69 -3.13 17.17
CA GLY A 11 3.62 -3.82 16.43
C GLY A 11 4.11 -4.45 15.11
N SER A 12 3.20 -4.60 14.14
CA SER A 12 3.49 -5.25 12.85
C SER A 12 4.44 -4.46 11.93
N LEU A 13 4.62 -3.16 12.17
CA LEU A 13 5.53 -2.31 11.41
C LEU A 13 6.91 -2.28 12.06
N ARG A 14 7.83 -3.14 11.57
CA ARG A 14 9.20 -3.21 12.05
C ARG A 14 10.05 -2.07 11.51
N ARG A 15 11.09 -1.66 12.26
CA ARG A 15 11.99 -0.56 11.83
C ARG A 15 12.77 -0.94 10.59
N GLU A 16 13.17 -2.20 10.48
CA GLU A 16 13.88 -2.74 9.32
C GLU A 16 13.09 -2.60 8.00
N TYR A 17 11.75 -2.57 8.07
CA TYR A 17 10.90 -2.38 6.89
C TYR A 17 11.00 -0.96 6.32
N LEU A 18 11.44 0.02 7.12
CA LEU A 18 11.65 1.41 6.72
C LEU A 18 13.06 1.64 6.15
N SER A 19 13.58 0.68 5.38
CA SER A 19 14.83 0.87 4.64
C SER A 19 14.73 2.07 3.69
N ALA A 20 15.86 2.71 3.40
CA ALA A 20 15.90 3.84 2.47
C ALA A 20 15.28 3.50 1.11
N GLU A 21 15.49 2.25 0.67
CA GLU A 21 14.95 1.72 -0.58
C GLU A 21 13.43 1.56 -0.54
N ASN A 22 12.86 0.95 0.52
CA ASN A 22 11.41 0.83 0.69
C ASN A 22 10.72 2.19 0.79
N VAL A 23 11.35 3.15 1.48
CA VAL A 23 10.85 4.52 1.57
C VAL A 23 10.91 5.22 0.20
N ALA A 24 11.97 5.02 -0.58
CA ALA A 24 12.09 5.58 -1.93
C ALA A 24 11.00 5.02 -2.86
N ARG A 25 10.76 3.69 -2.83
CA ARG A 25 9.67 3.05 -3.58
C ARG A 25 8.31 3.61 -3.20
N ALA A 26 8.00 3.71 -1.90
CA ALA A 26 6.75 4.25 -1.41
C ALA A 26 6.54 5.72 -1.86
N ARG A 27 7.60 6.53 -1.86
CA ARG A 27 7.56 7.90 -2.39
C ARG A 27 7.29 7.95 -3.89
N ALA A 28 7.91 7.07 -4.67
CA ALA A 28 7.68 6.99 -6.11
C ALA A 28 6.24 6.60 -6.43
N LEU A 29 5.70 5.58 -5.75
CA LEU A 29 4.29 5.19 -5.85
C LEU A 29 3.34 6.32 -5.43
N ASN A 30 3.71 7.12 -4.42
CA ASN A 30 2.92 8.30 -4.02
C ASN A 30 2.87 9.38 -5.13
N VAL A 31 3.95 9.53 -5.92
CA VAL A 31 3.94 10.41 -7.10
C VAL A 31 2.99 9.88 -8.17
N VAL A 32 2.98 8.56 -8.42
CA VAL A 32 2.04 7.93 -9.36
C VAL A 32 0.60 8.18 -8.93
N ALA A 33 0.28 7.95 -7.65
CA ALA A 33 -1.06 8.21 -7.11
C ALA A 33 -1.48 9.68 -7.29
N GLY A 34 -0.57 10.61 -6.99
CA GLY A 34 -0.81 12.04 -7.11
C GLY A 34 -1.12 12.51 -8.52
N ARG A 35 -0.56 11.87 -9.57
CA ARG A 35 -0.89 12.18 -10.97
C ARG A 35 -2.35 11.89 -11.31
N GLY A 36 -2.94 10.89 -10.65
CA GLY A 36 -4.37 10.54 -10.78
C GLY A 36 -5.27 11.25 -9.77
N GLY A 37 -4.77 12.21 -8.99
CA GLY A 37 -5.53 12.88 -7.94
C GLY A 37 -5.87 11.99 -6.73
N GLN A 38 -5.18 10.85 -6.59
CA GLN A 38 -5.41 9.90 -5.51
C GLN A 38 -4.32 9.98 -4.44
N LYS A 39 -4.66 9.57 -3.21
CA LYS A 39 -3.68 9.26 -2.18
C LYS A 39 -3.06 7.89 -2.42
N LEU A 40 -1.85 7.66 -1.93
CA LEU A 40 -1.16 6.37 -2.08
C LEU A 40 -1.99 5.18 -1.55
N ALA A 41 -2.64 5.34 -0.40
CA ALA A 41 -3.51 4.30 0.17
C ALA A 41 -4.65 3.95 -0.79
N GLN A 42 -5.25 4.95 -1.43
CA GLN A 42 -6.33 4.75 -2.40
C GLN A 42 -5.83 4.01 -3.63
N LEU A 43 -4.72 4.45 -4.23
CA LEU A 43 -4.09 3.76 -5.37
C LEU A 43 -3.83 2.28 -5.05
N THR A 44 -3.33 1.99 -3.85
CA THR A 44 -2.98 0.62 -3.43
C THR A 44 -4.23 -0.26 -3.34
N LEU A 45 -5.35 0.28 -2.86
CA LEU A 45 -6.61 -0.44 -2.78
C LEU A 45 -7.22 -0.68 -4.16
N SER A 46 -7.25 0.33 -5.03
CA SER A 46 -7.71 0.17 -6.42
C SER A 46 -6.86 -0.88 -7.15
N TRP A 47 -5.54 -0.88 -6.93
CA TRP A 47 -4.64 -1.86 -7.53
C TRP A 47 -4.86 -3.28 -7.01
N ALA A 48 -5.10 -3.45 -5.71
CA ALA A 48 -5.36 -4.77 -5.13
C ALA A 48 -6.71 -5.36 -5.57
N LEU A 49 -7.73 -4.51 -5.74
CA LEU A 49 -9.08 -4.89 -6.17
C LEU A 49 -9.24 -5.02 -7.70
N ARG A 50 -8.21 -4.67 -8.50
CA ARG A 50 -8.27 -4.75 -9.96
C ARG A 50 -8.41 -6.17 -10.49
N ASP A 51 -7.88 -7.15 -9.75
CA ASP A 51 -7.84 -8.54 -10.17
C ASP A 51 -9.13 -9.25 -9.71
N PRO A 52 -9.96 -9.76 -10.63
CA PRO A 52 -11.22 -10.43 -10.27
C PRO A 52 -11.02 -11.69 -9.43
N ARG A 53 -9.79 -12.23 -9.35
CA ARG A 53 -9.44 -13.36 -8.49
C ARG A 53 -9.31 -12.96 -7.01
N VAL A 54 -9.18 -11.67 -6.72
CA VAL A 54 -9.13 -11.13 -5.35
C VAL A 54 -10.56 -10.85 -4.88
N THR A 55 -11.09 -11.68 -3.98
CA THR A 55 -12.47 -11.54 -3.48
C THR A 55 -12.65 -10.32 -2.56
N SER A 56 -11.64 -9.98 -1.76
CA SER A 56 -11.71 -8.88 -0.80
C SER A 56 -10.32 -8.45 -0.33
N VAL A 57 -10.20 -7.20 0.12
CA VAL A 57 -9.00 -6.63 0.74
C VAL A 57 -9.30 -6.24 2.17
N LEU A 58 -8.55 -6.81 3.12
CA LEU A 58 -8.70 -6.51 4.55
C LEU A 58 -7.88 -5.27 4.93
N ILE A 59 -8.57 -4.21 5.35
CA ILE A 59 -7.96 -2.95 5.79
C ILE A 59 -8.15 -2.70 7.28
N GLY A 60 -7.12 -2.16 7.93
CA GLY A 60 -7.22 -1.66 9.30
C GLY A 60 -7.39 -0.14 9.32
N ALA A 61 -8.46 0.36 9.93
CA ALA A 61 -8.69 1.79 10.15
C ALA A 61 -8.70 2.11 11.66
N SER A 62 -8.13 3.25 12.05
CA SER A 62 -8.17 3.75 13.44
C SER A 62 -9.25 4.81 13.68
N SER A 63 -9.97 5.22 12.63
CA SER A 63 -11.07 6.17 12.71
C SER A 63 -12.02 5.98 11.52
N VAL A 64 -13.25 6.48 11.65
CA VAL A 64 -14.24 6.49 10.57
C VAL A 64 -13.75 7.30 9.37
N ALA A 65 -13.16 8.47 9.60
CA ALA A 65 -12.60 9.30 8.53
C ALA A 65 -11.52 8.56 7.72
N GLN A 66 -10.70 7.72 8.36
CA GLN A 66 -9.73 6.89 7.64
C GLN A 66 -10.40 5.80 6.81
N LEU A 67 -11.51 5.23 7.31
CA LEU A 67 -12.29 4.26 6.56
C LEU A 67 -12.94 4.91 5.32
N GLU A 68 -13.53 6.10 5.47
CA GLU A 68 -14.12 6.87 4.38
C GLU A 68 -13.05 7.23 3.31
N GLU A 69 -11.87 7.66 3.75
CA GLU A 69 -10.74 7.94 2.86
C GLU A 69 -10.30 6.70 2.06
N ASN A 70 -10.27 5.53 2.71
CA ASN A 70 -9.96 4.27 2.05
C ASN A 70 -11.06 3.85 1.07
N LEU A 71 -12.32 4.09 1.40
CA LEU A 71 -13.46 3.74 0.55
C LEU A 71 -13.51 4.58 -0.74
N ALA A 72 -13.08 5.85 -0.67
CA ALA A 72 -12.95 6.72 -1.83
C ALA A 72 -11.95 6.20 -2.90
N ALA A 73 -11.19 5.14 -2.61
CA ALA A 73 -10.40 4.43 -3.61
C ALA A 73 -11.25 3.78 -4.72
N LEU A 74 -12.51 3.44 -4.42
CA LEU A 74 -13.44 2.83 -5.38
C LEU A 74 -13.87 3.81 -6.48
N ASP A 75 -13.81 5.12 -6.20
CA ASP A 75 -14.15 6.19 -7.13
C ASP A 75 -12.92 6.72 -7.90
N GLY A 76 -11.79 6.01 -7.81
CA GLY A 76 -10.54 6.38 -8.46
C GLY A 76 -10.58 6.29 -9.99
N PRO A 77 -9.68 6.99 -10.70
CA PRO A 77 -9.51 6.81 -12.15
C PRO A 77 -9.13 5.36 -12.49
N PRO A 78 -9.45 4.90 -13.71
CA PRO A 78 -9.05 3.57 -14.15
C PRO A 78 -7.52 3.43 -14.15
N LEU A 79 -7.05 2.24 -13.76
CA LEU A 79 -5.63 1.89 -13.85
C LEU A 79 -5.31 1.52 -15.30
N THR A 80 -4.80 2.49 -16.06
CA THR A 80 -4.33 2.27 -17.43
C THR A 80 -3.06 1.42 -17.45
N ASP A 81 -2.76 0.82 -18.61
CA ASP A 81 -1.55 0.01 -18.78
C ASP A 81 -0.27 0.79 -18.43
N ASP A 82 -0.19 2.07 -18.81
CA ASP A 82 0.93 2.94 -18.46
C ASP A 82 1.09 3.10 -16.94
N VAL A 83 -0.03 3.30 -16.22
CA VAL A 83 -0.02 3.40 -14.76
C VAL A 83 0.42 2.08 -14.15
N LEU A 84 -0.03 0.95 -14.68
CA LEU A 84 0.37 -0.37 -14.19
C LEU A 84 1.86 -0.63 -14.40
N ILE A 85 2.40 -0.26 -15.56
CA ILE A 85 3.84 -0.35 -15.85
C ILE A 85 4.65 0.50 -14.85
N GLU A 86 4.21 1.72 -14.54
CA GLU A 86 4.89 2.55 -13.53
C GLU A 86 4.78 1.98 -12.11
N ILE A 87 3.63 1.40 -11.75
CA ILE A 87 3.47 0.72 -10.47
C ILE A 87 4.44 -0.46 -10.37
N ASP A 88 4.52 -1.31 -11.39
CA ASP A 88 5.34 -2.53 -11.39
C ASP A 88 6.84 -2.24 -11.22
N LYS A 89 7.34 -1.08 -11.66
CA LYS A 89 8.74 -0.64 -11.41
C LYS A 89 9.06 -0.47 -9.93
N HIS A 90 8.05 -0.18 -9.11
CA HIS A 90 8.22 0.17 -7.70
C HIS A 90 7.54 -0.82 -6.75
N ALA A 91 6.51 -1.55 -7.19
CA ALA A 91 5.78 -2.55 -6.42
C ALA A 91 6.48 -3.92 -6.45
N VAL A 92 7.78 -3.91 -6.16
CA VAL A 92 8.62 -5.11 -6.06
C VAL A 92 8.70 -5.59 -4.61
N ASP A 93 9.19 -6.82 -4.39
CA ASP A 93 9.38 -7.35 -3.04
C ASP A 93 10.29 -6.44 -2.20
N GLY A 94 9.78 -6.02 -1.05
CA GLY A 94 10.46 -5.15 -0.10
C GLY A 94 11.01 -5.88 1.12
N GLY A 95 10.88 -7.21 1.20
CA GLY A 95 11.27 -7.99 2.37
C GLY A 95 10.43 -7.68 3.61
N ILE A 96 9.20 -7.21 3.42
CA ILE A 96 8.30 -6.74 4.50
C ILE A 96 7.23 -7.75 4.90
N ASP A 97 7.25 -8.95 4.32
CA ASP A 97 6.25 -9.97 4.62
C ASP A 97 6.46 -10.60 6.00
N LEU A 98 5.57 -10.19 6.91
CA LEU A 98 5.23 -10.79 8.20
C LEU A 98 5.43 -12.31 8.27
N TRP A 99 4.82 -12.96 7.29
CA TRP A 99 4.38 -14.34 7.38
C TRP A 99 5.09 -15.22 6.34
N ALA A 100 6.20 -14.74 5.76
CA ALA A 100 6.93 -15.44 4.71
C ALA A 100 7.29 -16.88 5.11
N ARG A 101 7.71 -17.06 6.37
CA ARG A 101 8.03 -18.37 6.95
C ARG A 101 6.83 -19.32 6.99
N SER A 102 5.64 -18.81 7.33
CA SER A 102 4.42 -19.60 7.40
C SER A 102 3.91 -19.95 6.00
N ARG A 103 4.08 -19.05 5.02
CA ARG A 103 3.70 -19.29 3.62
C ARG A 103 4.60 -20.31 2.92
N ALA A 104 5.89 -20.34 3.25
CA ALA A 104 6.85 -21.29 2.66
C ALA A 104 6.77 -22.70 3.26
N ALA A 105 6.03 -22.87 4.36
CA ALA A 105 5.91 -24.14 5.09
C ALA A 105 4.65 -24.96 4.74
N GLY A 106 3.83 -24.48 3.80
CA GLY A 106 2.65 -25.17 3.25
C GLY A 106 2.82 -25.45 1.78
#